data_AF-A0AAE0GJT9-F1
#
_entry.id   AF-A0AAE0GJT9-F1
#
_cell.length_a   1.000
_cell.length_b   1.000
_cell.length_c   1.000
_cell.angle_alpha   90.00
_cell.angle_beta   90.00
_cell.angle_gamma   90.00
#
_symmetry.space_group_name_H-M   'P 1'
#
loop_
_entity.id
_entity.type
_entity.pdbx_description
1 polymer ?
#
loop_
_entity_poly.entity_id
_entity_poly.type
_entity_poly.pdbx_seq_one_letter_code
_entity_poly.pdbx_strand_id
1 'polypeptide(L)'
;MRAARFATILLIAALQGLVAVGQLSPPPPPPPPEPVYCLDFDGINDYLLLPTVENVYGVAMWVKISSIQPQTTYYIIDARYGTPEGYFGNGVHGNIWQYLYADGYQVPVAWDSLAAHVDSWVHLHFEASETFSDNINVMSRVVGGDATNPLGCLKGRLASVYLWGRVVPAEEVAQIARGGDGEDKYEYDHQTQLLVYFSLEEGEGSDTYDITEQAEQPGQLVNGPTWVLENPVWPGWHPPYTTETLYLLDARYGDIEGYFSNRCSPSLPPIFPQMLHSRPSLPCTLASIGGSPDHTQLRAPYK
;
A
#
# COMPACT_ATOMS: atom_id res chain seq x y z
N MET A 1 -66.58 35.67 -57.17
CA MET A 1 -65.49 35.52 -58.16
C MET A 1 -64.19 35.62 -57.36
N ARG A 2 -63.46 34.53 -57.15
CA ARG A 2 -62.34 34.02 -57.98
C ARG A 2 -61.15 34.99 -58.10
N ALA A 3 -59.96 34.43 -57.79
CA ALA A 3 -58.61 34.88 -58.13
C ALA A 3 -57.99 36.09 -57.38
N ALA A 4 -57.26 35.77 -56.31
CA ALA A 4 -55.90 36.30 -56.06
C ALA A 4 -55.15 35.33 -55.12
N ARG A 5 -54.49 34.30 -55.69
CA ARG A 5 -53.51 33.46 -54.99
C ARG A 5 -52.10 33.82 -55.48
N PHE A 6 -51.09 33.42 -54.70
CA PHE A 6 -49.66 33.33 -55.06
C PHE A 6 -48.88 34.63 -55.29
N ALA A 7 -48.25 35.15 -54.22
CA ALA A 7 -46.98 35.90 -54.30
C ALA A 7 -46.29 36.04 -52.92
N THR A 8 -46.16 34.97 -52.12
CA THR A 8 -45.35 35.00 -50.87
C THR A 8 -44.71 33.64 -50.56
N ILE A 9 -43.94 33.13 -51.51
CA ILE A 9 -43.02 32.00 -51.32
C ILE A 9 -41.66 32.45 -51.85
N LEU A 10 -40.95 33.34 -51.12
CA LEU A 10 -39.51 33.60 -51.37
C LEU A 10 -38.79 34.45 -50.28
N LEU A 11 -38.81 34.06 -48.99
CA LEU A 11 -37.77 34.56 -48.05
C LEU A 11 -37.53 33.74 -46.76
N ILE A 12 -37.63 32.41 -46.81
CA ILE A 12 -37.15 31.53 -45.71
C ILE A 12 -36.26 30.43 -46.31
N ALA A 13 -35.12 30.83 -46.89
CA ALA A 13 -34.16 29.92 -47.53
C ALA A 13 -32.72 30.48 -47.56
N ALA A 14 -32.36 31.38 -46.62
CA ALA A 14 -31.07 32.09 -46.66
C ALA A 14 -30.41 32.26 -45.27
N LEU A 15 -30.74 31.39 -44.30
CA LEU A 15 -30.09 31.37 -42.97
C LEU A 15 -29.65 29.97 -42.54
N GLN A 16 -29.09 29.20 -43.48
CA GLN A 16 -28.33 27.96 -43.20
C GLN A 16 -26.84 28.13 -43.58
N GLY A 17 -26.37 29.37 -43.71
CA GLY A 17 -24.96 29.67 -44.00
C GLY A 17 -24.11 29.58 -42.74
N LEU A 18 -23.08 28.72 -42.79
CA LEU A 18 -21.98 28.62 -41.83
C LEU A 18 -22.37 28.39 -40.36
N VAL A 19 -22.76 27.15 -40.05
CA VAL A 19 -22.07 26.49 -38.92
C VAL A 19 -20.69 26.13 -39.45
N ALA A 20 -19.73 27.02 -39.27
CA ALA A 20 -18.33 26.64 -39.44
C ALA A 20 -18.04 25.57 -38.40
N VAL A 21 -17.87 24.33 -38.85
CA VAL A 21 -17.24 23.28 -38.04
C VAL A 21 -15.78 23.71 -37.90
N GLY A 22 -15.53 24.62 -36.97
CA GLY A 22 -14.20 24.89 -36.49
C GLY A 22 -13.65 23.55 -36.02
N GLN A 23 -12.64 23.02 -36.70
CA GLN A 23 -11.83 21.97 -36.14
C GLN A 23 -11.21 22.57 -34.88
N LEU A 24 -11.83 22.29 -33.74
CA LEU A 24 -11.20 22.52 -32.46
C LEU A 24 -9.86 21.84 -32.54
N SER A 25 -8.78 22.61 -32.35
CA SER A 25 -7.45 22.03 -32.24
C SER A 25 -7.53 20.92 -31.20
N PRO A 26 -6.92 19.74 -31.44
CA PRO A 26 -6.92 18.69 -30.43
C PRO A 26 -6.42 19.30 -29.11
N PRO A 27 -7.03 18.93 -27.97
CA PRO A 27 -6.57 19.44 -26.69
C PRO A 27 -5.07 19.19 -26.55
N PRO A 28 -4.31 20.12 -25.94
CA PRO A 28 -2.90 19.87 -25.70
C PRO A 28 -2.75 18.55 -24.94
N PRO A 29 -1.70 17.74 -25.24
CA PRO A 29 -1.46 16.54 -24.48
C PRO A 29 -1.33 16.89 -22.99
N PRO A 30 -1.80 16.03 -22.07
CA PRO A 30 -1.62 16.27 -20.65
C PRO A 30 -0.12 16.46 -20.33
N PRO A 31 0.22 17.29 -19.32
CA PRO A 31 1.60 17.38 -18.87
C PRO A 31 2.11 15.99 -18.47
N PRO A 32 3.42 15.71 -18.62
CA PRO A 32 3.99 14.52 -18.02
C PRO A 32 3.74 14.56 -16.51
N PRO A 33 3.48 13.41 -15.86
CA PRO A 33 3.28 13.39 -14.42
C PRO A 33 4.53 13.93 -13.71
N GLU A 34 4.30 14.69 -12.64
CA GLU A 34 5.39 15.26 -11.84
C GLU A 34 6.20 14.14 -11.14
N PRO A 35 7.51 14.35 -10.92
CA PRO A 35 8.34 13.37 -10.25
C PRO A 35 7.95 13.24 -8.77
N VAL A 36 7.46 12.07 -8.38
CA VAL A 36 7.21 11.74 -6.98
C VAL A 36 8.53 11.30 -6.34
N TYR A 37 8.90 11.97 -5.24
CA TYR A 37 10.04 11.60 -4.41
C TYR A 37 9.61 10.70 -3.24
N CYS A 38 10.58 10.01 -2.66
CA CYS A 38 10.49 9.38 -1.36
C CYS A 38 11.87 9.40 -0.67
N LEU A 39 11.92 8.99 0.59
CA LEU A 39 13.16 8.89 1.36
C LEU A 39 13.72 7.45 1.31
N ASP A 40 15.03 7.31 1.07
CA ASP A 40 15.80 6.06 1.12
C ASP A 40 16.69 6.06 2.38
N PHE A 41 16.57 5.00 3.19
CA PHE A 41 17.22 4.83 4.49
C PHE A 41 18.24 3.69 4.41
N ASP A 42 19.47 3.94 4.84
CA ASP A 42 20.57 2.99 4.71
C ASP A 42 20.51 1.78 5.66
N GLY A 43 19.75 1.90 6.75
CA GLY A 43 19.60 0.91 7.83
C GLY A 43 20.72 0.92 8.88
N ILE A 44 21.65 1.86 8.81
CA ILE A 44 22.75 2.03 9.77
C ILE A 44 22.30 2.98 10.87
N ASN A 45 22.00 4.24 10.51
CA ASN A 45 21.63 5.29 11.45
C ASN A 45 20.62 6.32 10.90
N ASP A 46 20.16 6.19 9.66
CA ASP A 46 19.10 7.03 9.08
C ASP A 46 17.74 6.81 9.78
N TYR A 47 16.98 7.89 10.02
CA TYR A 47 15.58 7.84 10.42
C TYR A 47 14.84 9.19 10.27
N LEU A 48 13.50 9.14 10.34
CA LEU A 48 12.62 10.31 10.41
C LEU A 48 12.12 10.46 11.86
N LEU A 49 12.35 11.61 12.47
CA LEU A 49 11.78 11.99 13.76
C LEU A 49 10.60 12.94 13.53
N LEU A 50 9.38 12.48 13.83
CA LEU A 50 8.21 13.35 13.81
C LEU A 50 8.20 14.29 15.04
N PRO A 51 7.58 15.48 14.93
CA PRO A 51 7.31 16.33 16.09
C PRO A 51 6.42 15.60 17.11
N THR A 52 6.33 16.13 18.34
CA THR A 52 5.34 15.65 19.30
C THR A 52 3.94 15.98 18.80
N VAL A 53 3.10 14.96 18.61
CA VAL A 53 1.70 15.12 18.20
C VAL A 53 0.81 14.54 19.29
N GLU A 54 -0.22 15.29 19.70
CA GLU A 54 -1.16 14.88 20.73
C GLU A 54 -2.33 14.06 20.18
N ASN A 55 -2.90 13.19 21.02
CA ASN A 55 -4.11 12.41 20.76
C ASN A 55 -4.03 11.46 19.54
N VAL A 56 -2.84 11.00 19.17
CA VAL A 56 -2.63 10.02 18.09
C VAL A 56 -3.31 8.70 18.44
N TYR A 57 -4.15 8.21 17.52
CA TYR A 57 -4.83 6.91 17.57
C TYR A 57 -4.36 6.00 16.44
N GLY A 58 -4.26 6.54 15.22
CA GLY A 58 -3.82 5.82 14.03
C GLY A 58 -2.53 6.36 13.45
N VAL A 59 -1.68 5.49 12.92
CA VAL A 59 -0.46 5.86 12.17
C VAL A 59 -0.46 5.14 10.83
N ALA A 60 -0.40 5.87 9.73
CA ALA A 60 -0.36 5.30 8.39
C ALA A 60 0.88 5.75 7.61
N MET A 61 1.42 4.88 6.74
CA MET A 61 2.55 5.21 5.87
C MET A 61 2.68 4.29 4.67
N TRP A 62 3.32 4.78 3.62
CA TRP A 62 3.88 3.92 2.56
C TRP A 62 5.33 3.57 2.91
N VAL A 63 5.64 2.27 2.92
CA VAL A 63 7.00 1.78 3.19
C VAL A 63 7.40 0.71 2.18
N LYS A 64 8.69 0.67 1.84
CA LYS A 64 9.32 -0.39 1.05
C LYS A 64 10.44 -1.01 1.87
N ILE A 65 10.18 -2.18 2.45
CA ILE A 65 11.08 -2.86 3.38
C ILE A 65 12.13 -3.64 2.57
N SER A 66 13.43 -3.36 2.74
CA SER A 66 14.45 -4.12 2.00
C SER A 66 14.61 -5.55 2.53
N SER A 67 14.85 -6.52 1.64
CA SER A 67 15.29 -7.87 2.03
C SER A 67 16.70 -7.90 2.64
N ILE A 68 17.51 -6.87 2.36
CA ILE A 68 18.91 -6.79 2.80
C ILE A 68 19.00 -5.85 4.01
N GLN A 69 18.84 -6.41 5.21
CA GLN A 69 18.94 -5.65 6.45
C GLN A 69 20.35 -5.74 7.06
N PRO A 70 20.99 -4.62 7.44
CA PRO A 70 22.33 -4.62 8.05
C PRO A 70 22.31 -5.03 9.54
N GLN A 71 21.14 -5.04 10.18
CA GLN A 71 20.93 -5.38 11.59
C GLN A 71 19.89 -6.51 11.71
N THR A 72 19.91 -7.28 12.82
CA THR A 72 18.95 -8.36 13.06
C THR A 72 17.60 -7.88 13.61
N THR A 73 17.60 -6.73 14.26
CA THR A 73 16.43 -6.10 14.86
C THR A 73 16.34 -4.70 14.29
N TYR A 74 15.17 -4.34 13.77
CA TYR A 74 14.91 -3.06 13.12
C TYR A 74 13.43 -2.70 13.28
N TYR A 75 13.11 -1.41 13.23
CA TYR A 75 11.79 -0.88 13.58
C TYR A 75 11.23 -0.05 12.43
N ILE A 76 9.91 -0.16 12.21
CA ILE A 76 9.17 0.77 11.34
C ILE A 76 8.73 1.96 12.18
N ILE A 77 8.27 1.73 13.42
CA ILE A 77 7.75 2.76 14.34
C ILE A 77 8.33 2.54 15.73
N ASP A 78 8.75 3.63 16.39
CA ASP A 78 9.08 3.68 17.82
C ASP A 78 8.63 5.00 18.47
N ALA A 79 7.53 4.91 19.22
CA ALA A 79 6.94 5.95 20.07
C ALA A 79 7.07 5.60 21.57
N ARG A 80 8.20 4.99 21.98
CA ARG A 80 8.43 4.62 23.39
C ARG A 80 8.72 5.76 24.35
N TYR A 81 8.79 7.00 23.87
CA TYR A 81 9.08 8.14 24.73
C TYR A 81 7.82 8.59 25.49
N GLY A 82 6.69 8.63 24.78
CA GLY A 82 5.35 8.95 25.30
C GLY A 82 4.46 7.73 25.54
N THR A 83 4.65 6.62 24.79
CA THR A 83 3.92 5.36 25.02
C THR A 83 4.87 4.15 25.07
N PRO A 84 5.18 3.58 26.25
CA PRO A 84 6.16 2.49 26.41
C PRO A 84 5.92 1.23 25.56
N GLU A 85 4.70 1.05 25.04
CA GLU A 85 4.29 -0.07 24.19
C GLU A 85 4.09 0.33 22.70
N GLY A 86 4.31 1.59 22.32
CA GLY A 86 4.13 2.09 20.95
C GLY A 86 5.29 1.82 20.00
N TYR A 87 5.75 0.58 19.90
CA TYR A 87 6.81 0.19 18.98
C TYR A 87 6.40 -0.99 18.09
N PHE A 88 6.89 -1.02 16.85
CA PHE A 88 6.71 -2.13 15.91
C PHE A 88 7.98 -2.37 15.10
N GLY A 89 8.50 -3.60 15.18
CA GLY A 89 9.75 -3.99 14.52
C GLY A 89 9.91 -5.50 14.37
N ASN A 90 11.05 -5.92 13.84
CA ASN A 90 11.32 -7.32 13.51
C ASN A 90 11.32 -8.21 14.76
N GLY A 91 10.39 -9.16 14.79
CA GLY A 91 10.18 -10.09 15.90
C GLY A 91 9.66 -9.47 17.21
N VAL A 92 9.41 -8.15 17.26
CA VAL A 92 8.97 -7.45 18.48
C VAL A 92 7.99 -6.31 18.16
N HIS A 93 6.86 -6.27 18.86
CA HIS A 93 5.96 -5.14 18.93
C HIS A 93 5.50 -4.96 20.38
N GLY A 94 5.04 -3.76 20.73
CA GLY A 94 4.39 -3.53 22.01
C GLY A 94 2.86 -3.64 21.90
N ASN A 95 2.21 -3.78 23.05
CA ASN A 95 0.82 -4.22 23.15
C ASN A 95 -0.22 -3.12 22.86
N ILE A 96 0.18 -1.88 22.56
CA ILE A 96 -0.80 -0.81 22.27
C ILE A 96 -1.48 -1.02 20.91
N TRP A 97 -0.80 -1.61 19.94
CA TRP A 97 -1.30 -1.82 18.58
C TRP A 97 -2.39 -2.91 18.55
N GLN A 98 -3.64 -2.51 18.34
CA GLN A 98 -4.78 -3.41 18.27
C GLN A 98 -4.95 -4.00 16.86
N TYR A 99 -4.75 -3.17 15.84
CA TYR A 99 -4.94 -3.56 14.44
C TYR A 99 -3.78 -3.10 13.57
N LEU A 100 -3.48 -3.91 12.55
CA LEU A 100 -2.56 -3.60 11.47
C LEU A 100 -3.28 -3.91 10.15
N TYR A 101 -3.22 -2.97 9.22
CA TYR A 101 -3.67 -3.15 7.85
C TYR A 101 -2.45 -3.06 6.93
N ALA A 102 -2.39 -3.96 5.94
CA ALA A 102 -1.44 -3.94 4.83
C ALA A 102 -2.24 -3.85 3.52
N ASP A 103 -1.97 -2.84 2.70
CA ASP A 103 -2.68 -2.54 1.45
C ASP A 103 -4.21 -2.50 1.59
N GLY A 104 -4.69 -2.01 2.74
CA GLY A 104 -6.13 -1.91 3.06
C GLY A 104 -6.74 -3.16 3.68
N TYR A 105 -6.00 -4.26 3.80
CA TYR A 105 -6.48 -5.52 4.37
C TYR A 105 -5.96 -5.70 5.80
N GLN A 106 -6.85 -6.01 6.73
CA GLN A 106 -6.46 -6.30 8.11
C GLN A 106 -5.62 -7.58 8.17
N VAL A 107 -4.46 -7.50 8.81
CA VAL A 107 -3.52 -8.61 9.01
C VAL A 107 -3.19 -8.76 10.51
N PRO A 108 -2.59 -9.88 10.96
CA PRO A 108 -2.09 -9.98 12.33
C PRO A 108 -1.04 -8.90 12.61
N VAL A 109 -1.08 -8.31 13.81
CA VAL A 109 -0.06 -7.38 14.31
C VAL A 109 1.23 -8.17 14.58
N ALA A 110 1.99 -8.45 13.53
CA ALA A 110 3.20 -9.26 13.57
C ALA A 110 4.07 -8.92 12.35
N TRP A 111 5.39 -8.98 12.53
CA TRP A 111 6.34 -8.71 11.44
C TRP A 111 6.18 -9.66 10.25
N ASP A 112 5.93 -10.95 10.53
CA ASP A 112 5.79 -12.00 9.50
C ASP A 112 4.63 -11.72 8.53
N SER A 113 3.62 -10.93 8.94
CA SER A 113 2.53 -10.49 8.07
C SER A 113 3.01 -9.60 6.91
N LEU A 114 4.19 -8.99 7.03
CA LEU A 114 4.80 -8.13 6.01
C LEU A 114 5.74 -8.89 5.06
N ALA A 115 5.95 -10.19 5.27
CA ALA A 115 6.92 -10.98 4.51
C ALA A 115 6.61 -11.05 2.99
N ALA A 116 5.34 -10.90 2.60
CA ALA A 116 4.92 -10.83 1.20
C ALA A 116 5.22 -9.49 0.52
N HIS A 117 5.56 -8.46 1.29
CA HIS A 117 5.77 -7.07 0.83
C HIS A 117 7.25 -6.64 0.90
N VAL A 118 8.17 -7.58 1.11
CA VAL A 118 9.61 -7.29 1.10
C VAL A 118 10.07 -6.96 -0.32
N ASP A 119 10.88 -5.91 -0.44
CA ASP A 119 11.32 -5.25 -1.67
C ASP A 119 10.20 -4.64 -2.56
N SER A 120 8.95 -4.62 -2.09
CA SER A 120 7.82 -3.90 -2.72
C SER A 120 7.28 -2.82 -1.79
N TRP A 121 6.52 -1.87 -2.36
CA TRP A 121 5.77 -0.91 -1.56
C TRP A 121 4.57 -1.58 -0.90
N VAL A 122 4.24 -1.14 0.31
CA VAL A 122 3.03 -1.50 1.04
C VAL A 122 2.52 -0.28 1.80
N HIS A 123 1.21 -0.07 1.79
CA HIS A 123 0.55 0.87 2.70
C HIS A 123 0.28 0.18 4.03
N LEU A 124 0.91 0.66 5.09
CA LEU A 124 0.65 0.21 6.45
C LEU A 124 -0.25 1.20 7.16
N HIS A 125 -1.22 0.68 7.92
CA HIS A 125 -2.01 1.46 8.88
C HIS A 125 -2.06 0.72 10.22
N PHE A 126 -1.57 1.35 11.27
CA PHE A 126 -1.56 0.85 12.64
C PHE A 126 -2.64 1.59 13.44
N GLU A 127 -3.52 0.86 14.13
CA GLU A 127 -4.45 1.44 15.11
C GLU A 127 -4.04 1.06 16.53
N ALA A 128 -3.93 2.06 17.39
CA ALA A 128 -3.76 1.89 18.82
C ALA A 128 -5.07 1.47 19.51
N SER A 129 -4.95 0.93 20.73
CA SER A 129 -6.08 0.59 21.61
C SER A 129 -6.56 1.77 22.47
N GLU A 130 -5.76 2.83 22.55
CA GLU A 130 -6.05 4.11 23.20
C GLU A 130 -5.25 5.24 22.52
N THR A 131 -5.68 6.49 22.70
CA THR A 131 -4.90 7.63 22.20
C THR A 131 -3.61 7.82 23.00
N PHE A 132 -2.53 8.17 22.32
CA PHE A 132 -1.25 8.55 22.93
C PHE A 132 -0.79 9.93 22.45
N SER A 133 0.28 10.45 23.04
CA SER A 133 0.90 11.71 22.61
C SER A 133 2.41 11.52 22.65
N ASP A 134 3.09 11.63 21.51
CA ASP A 134 4.54 11.40 21.45
C ASP A 134 5.22 12.03 20.22
N ASN A 135 6.56 12.14 20.26
CA ASN A 135 7.39 12.27 19.08
C ASN A 135 7.75 10.89 18.51
N ILE A 136 7.24 10.57 17.32
CA ILE A 136 7.34 9.23 16.74
C ILE A 136 8.61 9.11 15.89
N ASN A 137 9.42 8.10 16.16
CA ASN A 137 10.53 7.72 15.28
C ASN A 137 10.03 6.74 14.22
N VAL A 138 10.33 7.02 12.95
CA VAL A 138 10.00 6.18 11.81
C VAL A 138 11.28 5.67 11.17
N MET A 139 11.31 4.39 10.81
CA MET A 139 12.48 3.65 10.31
C MET A 139 13.60 3.40 11.35
N SER A 140 13.40 3.65 12.65
CA SER A 140 14.38 3.28 13.70
C SER A 140 13.75 3.09 15.08
N ARG A 141 14.57 2.61 16.02
CA ARG A 141 14.34 2.76 17.46
C ARG A 141 15.26 3.83 18.04
N VAL A 142 14.71 4.68 18.89
CA VAL A 142 15.49 5.60 19.73
C VAL A 142 15.43 5.12 21.19
N VAL A 143 16.57 5.14 21.88
CA VAL A 143 16.67 4.69 23.27
C VAL A 143 17.02 5.89 24.17
N GLY A 144 16.13 6.20 25.12
CA GLY A 144 16.42 7.18 26.18
C GLY A 144 16.31 8.64 25.76
N GLY A 145 15.62 8.96 24.66
CA GLY A 145 15.43 10.33 24.18
C GLY A 145 16.66 10.96 23.53
N ASP A 146 17.75 10.21 23.36
CA ASP A 146 18.96 10.68 22.71
C ASP A 146 18.99 10.24 21.24
N ALA A 147 18.75 11.22 20.35
CA ALA A 147 18.79 11.07 18.90
C ALA A 147 20.17 10.64 18.35
N THR A 148 21.24 10.73 19.15
CA THR A 148 22.62 10.47 18.66
C THR A 148 22.99 8.99 18.56
N ASN A 149 22.17 8.07 19.05
CA ASN A 149 22.44 6.63 18.99
C ASN A 149 21.19 5.81 18.65
N PRO A 150 20.64 5.95 17.42
CA PRO A 150 19.56 5.11 16.95
C PRO A 150 20.01 3.65 16.88
N LEU A 151 19.13 2.73 17.27
CA LEU A 151 19.38 1.29 17.21
C LEU A 151 18.31 0.64 16.35
N GLY A 152 18.67 -0.37 15.57
CA GLY A 152 17.71 -1.04 14.69
C GLY A 152 17.06 -0.08 13.69
N CYS A 153 17.89 0.69 12.98
CA CYS A 153 17.47 1.37 11.77
C CYS A 153 17.04 0.33 10.73
N LEU A 154 15.91 0.58 10.09
CA LEU A 154 15.35 -0.23 9.03
C LEU A 154 15.89 0.26 7.69
N LYS A 155 16.51 -0.64 6.92
CA LYS A 155 16.83 -0.33 5.52
C LYS A 155 15.56 -0.40 4.67
N GLY A 156 15.29 0.65 3.91
CA GLY A 156 14.10 0.69 3.07
C GLY A 156 13.80 2.07 2.51
N ARG A 157 12.56 2.27 2.05
CA ARG A 157 12.05 3.58 1.64
C ARG A 157 10.77 3.93 2.37
N LEU A 158 10.54 5.22 2.55
CA LEU A 158 9.35 5.78 3.19
C LEU A 158 8.77 6.89 2.30
N ALA A 159 7.46 6.86 2.12
CA ALA A 159 6.68 7.94 1.50
C ALA A 159 5.42 8.18 2.35
N SER A 160 4.94 9.43 2.39
CA SER A 160 3.65 9.83 2.96
C SER A 160 3.29 9.26 4.34
N VAL A 161 3.50 10.02 5.43
CA VAL A 161 3.16 9.62 6.80
C VAL A 161 1.97 10.42 7.33
N TYR A 162 0.95 9.72 7.84
CA TYR A 162 -0.29 10.28 8.37
C TYR A 162 -0.48 9.89 9.84
N LEU A 163 -0.85 10.83 10.70
CA LEU A 163 -1.30 10.54 12.07
C LEU A 163 -2.77 10.93 12.23
N TRP A 164 -3.58 10.05 12.80
CA TRP A 164 -5.03 10.19 12.93
C TRP A 164 -5.45 10.27 14.39
N GLY A 165 -6.37 11.17 14.72
CA GLY A 165 -6.93 11.34 16.07
C GLY A 165 -8.12 10.42 16.38
N ARG A 166 -8.36 9.42 15.54
CA ARG A 166 -9.50 8.50 15.60
C ARG A 166 -9.19 7.13 15.00
N VAL A 167 -10.12 6.20 15.22
CA VAL A 167 -10.28 4.99 14.40
C VAL A 167 -10.58 5.39 12.95
N VAL A 168 -9.87 4.77 12.00
CA VAL A 168 -10.10 4.92 10.56
C VAL A 168 -10.81 3.64 10.07
N PRO A 169 -12.10 3.71 9.68
CA PRO A 169 -12.82 2.53 9.20
C PRO A 169 -12.06 1.78 8.10
N ALA A 170 -12.06 0.45 8.15
CA ALA A 170 -11.30 -0.38 7.21
C ALA A 170 -11.57 -0.10 5.72
N GLU A 171 -12.76 0.40 5.37
CA GLU A 171 -13.08 0.86 4.01
C GLU A 171 -12.30 2.13 3.63
N GLU A 172 -12.17 3.10 4.53
CA GLU A 172 -11.36 4.31 4.36
C GLU A 172 -9.87 3.94 4.30
N VAL A 173 -9.38 3.04 5.17
CA VAL A 173 -8.00 2.53 5.10
C VAL A 173 -7.71 1.88 3.74
N ALA A 174 -8.68 1.15 3.18
CA ALA A 174 -8.56 0.55 1.84
C ALA A 174 -8.71 1.55 0.67
N GLN A 175 -9.23 2.75 0.91
CA GLN A 175 -9.22 3.86 -0.06
C GLN A 175 -7.86 4.57 -0.02
N ILE A 176 -7.33 4.90 1.18
CA ILE A 176 -5.98 5.46 1.36
C ILE A 176 -4.94 4.56 0.69
N ALA A 177 -5.00 3.24 0.94
CA ALA A 177 -4.09 2.25 0.37
C ALA A 177 -4.15 2.09 -1.16
N ARG A 178 -5.16 2.66 -1.84
CA ARG A 178 -5.25 2.67 -3.31
C ARG A 178 -4.79 3.99 -3.93
N GLY A 179 -4.53 5.01 -3.11
CA GLY A 179 -4.10 6.33 -3.55
C GLY A 179 -5.24 7.16 -4.08
N GLY A 180 -6.12 7.56 -3.16
CA GLY A 180 -7.29 8.43 -3.38
C GLY A 180 -7.17 9.32 -4.62
N ASP A 181 -8.16 9.18 -5.49
CA ASP A 181 -8.15 9.30 -6.94
C ASP A 181 -7.53 10.58 -7.54
N GLY A 182 -6.20 10.71 -7.43
CA GLY A 182 -5.32 11.52 -8.28
C GLY A 182 -5.38 13.04 -8.13
N GLU A 183 -6.50 13.62 -7.73
CA GLU A 183 -6.68 15.06 -7.52
C GLU A 183 -7.14 15.39 -6.08
N ASP A 184 -7.97 14.53 -5.48
CA ASP A 184 -8.39 14.63 -4.08
C ASP A 184 -7.41 13.92 -3.12
N LYS A 185 -6.16 14.43 -3.02
CA LYS A 185 -5.23 14.07 -1.93
C LYS A 185 -5.79 14.57 -0.60
N TYR A 186 -6.74 13.83 -0.01
CA TYR A 186 -7.47 14.13 1.24
C TYR A 186 -7.49 15.63 1.58
N GLU A 187 -8.28 16.40 0.81
CA GLU A 187 -8.45 17.83 1.08
C GLU A 187 -8.85 17.98 2.56
N TYR A 188 -8.02 18.68 3.33
CA TYR A 188 -8.09 18.67 4.79
C TYR A 188 -9.40 19.31 5.25
N ASP A 189 -10.37 18.48 5.61
CA ASP A 189 -11.50 18.89 6.43
C ASP A 189 -11.21 18.51 7.89
N HIS A 190 -11.39 19.45 8.82
CA HIS A 190 -11.35 19.20 10.27
C HIS A 190 -12.28 18.04 10.70
N GLN A 191 -13.33 17.72 9.92
CA GLN A 191 -14.18 16.54 10.14
C GLN A 191 -13.43 15.21 10.01
N THR A 192 -12.32 15.16 9.26
CA THR A 192 -11.53 13.93 9.05
C THR A 192 -10.75 13.50 10.29
N GLN A 193 -10.50 14.39 11.25
CA GLN A 193 -9.61 14.16 12.40
C GLN A 193 -8.21 13.61 12.02
N LEU A 194 -7.74 13.92 10.81
CA LEU A 194 -6.32 13.85 10.47
C LEU A 194 -5.58 14.89 11.33
N LEU A 195 -4.54 14.47 12.03
CA LEU A 195 -3.76 15.34 12.91
C LEU A 195 -2.63 16.01 12.15
N VAL A 196 -1.82 15.22 11.44
CA VAL A 196 -0.70 15.69 10.61
C VAL A 196 -0.51 14.78 9.39
N TYR A 197 0.01 15.34 8.29
CA TYR A 197 0.38 14.63 7.08
C TYR A 197 1.69 15.17 6.48
N PHE A 198 2.73 14.35 6.49
CA PHE A 198 4.01 14.62 5.83
C PHE A 198 4.03 13.89 4.49
N SER A 199 4.05 14.56 3.33
CA SER A 199 4.03 13.88 2.03
C SER A 199 5.30 13.08 1.75
N LEU A 200 6.46 13.59 2.20
CA LEU A 200 7.79 13.10 1.84
C LEU A 200 8.04 13.19 0.32
N GLU A 201 7.62 14.29 -0.29
CA GLU A 201 7.74 14.59 -1.73
C GLU A 201 8.67 15.79 -2.03
N GLU A 202 9.27 16.41 -1.00
CA GLU A 202 10.04 17.66 -1.10
C GLU A 202 11.30 17.54 -1.98
N GLY A 203 11.91 16.35 -2.04
CA GLY A 203 13.03 16.04 -2.94
C GLY A 203 14.40 16.60 -2.54
N GLU A 204 14.46 17.52 -1.57
CA GLU A 204 15.69 18.00 -0.94
C GLU A 204 15.46 18.47 0.51
N GLY A 205 16.53 18.72 1.25
CA GLY A 205 16.50 19.26 2.62
C GLY A 205 16.73 18.23 3.73
N SER A 206 16.75 18.72 4.97
CA SER A 206 16.94 17.98 6.24
C SER A 206 15.67 17.81 7.06
N ASP A 207 14.55 18.34 6.57
CA ASP A 207 13.29 18.49 7.30
C ASP A 207 12.14 18.20 6.33
N THR A 208 11.02 17.72 6.87
CA THR A 208 9.76 17.54 6.14
C THR A 208 8.62 18.27 6.84
N TYR A 209 7.67 18.76 6.06
CA TYR A 209 6.64 19.68 6.53
C TYR A 209 5.26 19.02 6.57
N ASP A 210 4.51 19.32 7.63
CA ASP A 210 3.12 18.91 7.75
C ASP A 210 2.22 19.77 6.85
N ILE A 211 1.60 19.13 5.87
CA ILE A 211 0.71 19.75 4.88
C ILE A 211 -0.62 20.18 5.50
N THR A 212 -0.99 19.65 6.67
CA THR A 212 -2.20 20.11 7.39
C THR A 212 -1.98 21.39 8.20
N GLU A 213 -0.74 21.88 8.26
CA GLU A 213 -0.32 23.06 9.04
C GLU A 213 -0.69 22.98 10.54
N GLN A 214 -0.89 21.78 11.10
CA GLN A 214 -1.23 21.56 12.52
C GLN A 214 0.01 21.32 13.39
N ALA A 215 1.08 20.76 12.84
CA ALA A 215 2.32 20.53 13.57
C ALA A 215 3.05 21.84 13.88
N GLU A 216 3.34 22.09 15.17
CA GLU A 216 4.11 23.28 15.59
C GLU A 216 5.58 23.26 15.10
N GLN A 217 6.11 22.09 14.71
CA GLN A 217 7.49 21.87 14.30
C GLN A 217 7.55 20.90 13.11
N PRO A 218 8.53 21.01 12.20
CA PRO A 218 8.72 20.04 11.12
C PRO A 218 9.19 18.67 11.64
N GLY A 219 9.02 17.64 10.81
CA GLY A 219 9.70 16.35 11.01
C GLY A 219 11.16 16.46 10.59
N GLN A 220 12.07 15.82 11.32
CA GLN A 220 13.52 15.92 11.11
C GLN A 220 14.08 14.66 10.44
N LEU A 221 14.90 14.84 9.40
CA LEU A 221 15.62 13.76 8.70
C LEU A 221 16.99 13.57 9.37
N VAL A 222 17.07 12.64 10.31
CA VAL A 222 18.25 12.49 11.17
C VAL A 222 19.27 11.56 10.53
N ASN A 223 20.53 11.99 10.53
CA ASN A 223 21.71 11.37 9.89
C ASN A 223 21.76 11.39 8.34
N GLY A 224 20.68 11.83 7.69
CA GLY A 224 20.64 12.13 6.26
C GLY A 224 20.05 11.05 5.35
N PRO A 225 18.83 10.52 5.63
CA PRO A 225 18.04 9.79 4.64
C PRO A 225 18.05 10.52 3.29
N THR A 226 18.22 9.79 2.20
CA THR A 226 18.43 10.41 0.88
C THR A 226 17.15 10.45 0.05
N TRP A 227 16.89 11.59 -0.59
CA TRP A 227 15.77 11.75 -1.50
C TRP A 227 15.99 10.97 -2.80
N VAL A 228 15.05 10.09 -3.16
CA VAL A 228 15.11 9.29 -4.38
C VAL A 228 13.81 9.40 -5.18
N LEU A 229 13.95 9.39 -6.50
CA LEU A 229 12.83 9.43 -7.44
C LEU A 229 12.29 8.00 -7.63
N GLU A 230 11.31 7.64 -6.81
CA GLU A 230 10.49 6.44 -6.94
C GLU A 230 9.09 6.74 -6.43
N ASN A 231 8.08 6.58 -7.29
CA ASN A 231 6.68 6.66 -6.87
C ASN A 231 6.32 5.33 -6.15
N PRO A 232 5.73 5.35 -4.94
CA PRO A 232 5.02 4.18 -4.44
C PRO A 232 4.05 3.71 -5.52
N VAL A 233 4.12 2.43 -5.90
CA VAL A 233 3.28 1.90 -6.98
C VAL A 233 1.87 1.68 -6.43
N TRP A 234 1.08 2.75 -6.43
CA TRP A 234 -0.34 2.71 -6.12
C TRP A 234 -1.01 1.68 -7.05
N PRO A 235 -1.58 0.57 -6.54
CA PRO A 235 -2.22 -0.46 -7.37
C PRO A 235 -3.58 0.05 -7.87
N GLY A 236 -3.53 1.01 -8.78
CA GLY A 236 -4.67 1.80 -9.26
C GLY A 236 -4.24 3.05 -10.05
N TRP A 237 -3.09 3.65 -9.72
CA TRP A 237 -2.54 4.77 -10.50
C TRP A 237 -1.85 4.26 -11.76
N HIS A 238 -2.66 3.94 -12.76
CA HIS A 238 -2.25 4.16 -14.13
C HIS A 238 -2.27 5.68 -14.37
N PRO A 239 -1.19 6.30 -14.88
CA PRO A 239 -1.31 7.61 -15.48
C PRO A 239 -2.44 7.57 -16.52
N PRO A 240 -3.14 8.69 -16.81
CA PRO A 240 -4.20 8.76 -17.82
C PRO A 240 -3.64 8.68 -19.26
N TYR A 241 -2.90 7.61 -19.54
CA TYR A 241 -2.61 7.14 -20.88
C TYR A 241 -3.89 6.55 -21.45
N THR A 242 -4.48 7.29 -22.39
CA THR A 242 -5.40 6.68 -23.36
C THR A 242 -4.74 5.44 -23.97
N THR A 243 -5.52 4.42 -24.27
CA THR A 243 -5.05 3.10 -24.75
C THR A 243 -4.20 3.15 -26.02
N GLU A 244 -4.16 4.28 -26.73
CA GLU A 244 -3.27 4.54 -27.86
C GLU A 244 -1.79 4.72 -27.45
N THR A 245 -1.49 5.19 -26.23
CA THR A 245 -0.12 5.48 -25.79
C THR A 245 0.66 4.21 -25.42
N LEU A 246 -0.03 3.16 -24.96
CA LEU A 246 0.57 1.88 -24.58
C LEU A 246 1.27 1.18 -25.74
N TYR A 247 0.85 1.43 -26.99
CA TYR A 247 1.50 0.88 -28.19
C TYR A 247 2.83 1.56 -28.58
N LEU A 248 3.19 2.70 -27.98
CA LEU A 248 4.41 3.47 -28.32
C LEU A 248 5.58 3.31 -27.33
N LEU A 249 5.36 2.63 -26.22
CA LEU A 249 6.41 2.23 -25.26
C LEU A 249 6.96 0.83 -25.56
N ASP A 250 6.10 -0.10 -25.99
CA ASP A 250 6.50 -1.47 -26.35
C ASP A 250 7.36 -1.51 -27.64
N ALA A 251 7.12 -0.59 -28.58
CA ALA A 251 7.85 -0.50 -29.85
C ALA A 251 9.32 0.02 -29.75
N ARG A 252 9.85 0.24 -28.53
CA ARG A 252 11.23 0.72 -28.32
C ARG A 252 12.14 -0.25 -27.56
N TYR A 253 11.63 -1.39 -27.09
CA TYR A 253 12.44 -2.54 -26.71
C TYR A 253 12.38 -3.59 -27.81
N GLY A 254 13.38 -3.60 -28.68
CA GLY A 254 13.44 -4.51 -29.81
C GLY A 254 13.65 -5.98 -29.42
N ASP A 255 13.09 -6.86 -30.26
CA ASP A 255 13.53 -8.24 -30.51
C ASP A 255 13.64 -9.19 -29.31
N ILE A 256 12.48 -9.61 -28.79
CA ILE A 256 12.31 -11.01 -28.35
C ILE A 256 11.09 -11.62 -29.06
N GLU A 257 11.30 -12.26 -30.21
CA GLU A 257 10.33 -13.20 -30.78
C GLU A 257 10.25 -14.45 -29.88
N GLY A 258 9.41 -14.36 -28.83
CA GLY A 258 9.17 -15.43 -27.86
C GLY A 258 7.82 -16.13 -28.09
N TYR A 259 7.84 -17.30 -28.70
CA TYR A 259 6.66 -18.15 -28.95
C TYR A 259 5.73 -18.33 -27.74
N PHE A 260 4.55 -17.69 -27.76
CA PHE A 260 3.40 -18.13 -26.95
C PHE A 260 2.74 -19.37 -27.58
N SER A 261 3.35 -20.55 -27.38
CA SER A 261 2.67 -21.81 -27.69
C SER A 261 1.78 -22.23 -26.52
N ASN A 262 0.46 -22.10 -26.69
CA ASN A 262 -0.50 -22.71 -25.78
C ASN A 262 -0.29 -24.23 -25.74
N ARG A 263 0.20 -24.75 -24.60
CA ARG A 263 0.17 -26.18 -24.30
C ARG A 263 -0.49 -26.41 -22.94
N CYS A 264 -1.73 -26.88 -22.97
CA CYS A 264 -2.30 -27.62 -21.86
C CYS A 264 -1.40 -28.82 -21.54
N SER A 265 -1.00 -28.97 -20.28
CA SER A 265 -0.33 -30.19 -19.80
C SER A 265 -1.08 -30.68 -18.55
N PRO A 266 -1.64 -31.90 -18.55
CA PRO A 266 -2.29 -32.47 -17.38
C PRO A 266 -1.30 -33.24 -16.49
N SER A 267 -1.82 -33.66 -15.32
CA SER A 267 -1.27 -34.61 -14.35
C SER A 267 -0.37 -34.06 -13.22
N LEU A 268 -0.94 -34.09 -12.01
CA LEU A 268 -0.25 -34.47 -10.77
C LEU A 268 -1.09 -35.56 -10.07
N PRO A 269 -0.47 -36.58 -9.44
CA PRO A 269 -1.17 -37.68 -8.77
C PRO A 269 -1.53 -37.34 -7.31
N PRO A 270 -2.51 -38.03 -6.70
CA PRO A 270 -2.91 -37.78 -5.32
C PRO A 270 -2.11 -38.61 -4.30
N ILE A 271 -1.75 -37.99 -3.17
CA ILE A 271 -1.33 -38.68 -1.94
C ILE A 271 -2.08 -38.06 -0.75
N PHE A 272 -2.95 -38.86 -0.12
CA PHE A 272 -3.61 -38.67 1.19
C PHE A 272 -2.79 -39.42 2.28
N PRO A 273 -3.08 -39.41 3.61
CA PRO A 273 -4.36 -39.08 4.30
C PRO A 273 -4.27 -38.36 5.69
N GLN A 274 -5.44 -38.28 6.37
CA GLN A 274 -5.69 -38.09 7.83
C GLN A 274 -5.70 -36.64 8.37
N MET A 275 -6.57 -36.25 9.31
CA MET A 275 -7.78 -36.88 9.88
C MET A 275 -8.70 -35.78 10.46
N LEU A 276 -10.03 -35.91 10.32
CA LEU A 276 -11.02 -35.03 10.98
C LEU A 276 -11.90 -35.85 11.94
N HIS A 277 -12.26 -35.26 13.08
CA HIS A 277 -13.07 -35.91 14.12
C HIS A 277 -14.59 -35.75 13.88
N SER A 278 -15.35 -36.70 14.47
CA SER A 278 -16.79 -36.64 14.82
C SER A 278 -17.86 -36.44 13.71
N ARG A 279 -18.41 -37.58 13.23
CA ARG A 279 -19.82 -38.08 13.32
C ARG A 279 -21.03 -37.11 13.19
N PRO A 280 -22.23 -37.57 12.75
CA PRO A 280 -22.70 -38.96 12.50
C PRO A 280 -23.13 -39.15 10.99
N SER A 281 -24.05 -40.03 10.50
CA SER A 281 -24.98 -41.05 11.07
C SER A 281 -25.44 -42.10 10.03
N LEU A 282 -25.82 -43.31 10.50
CA LEU A 282 -26.69 -44.33 9.87
C LEU A 282 -26.19 -45.12 8.61
N PRO A 283 -26.71 -46.36 8.37
CA PRO A 283 -25.93 -47.42 7.73
C PRO A 283 -26.51 -48.02 6.44
N CYS A 284 -25.63 -48.64 5.63
CA CYS A 284 -25.99 -49.68 4.66
C CYS A 284 -25.06 -50.90 4.81
N THR A 285 -25.61 -52.08 4.53
CA THR A 285 -25.07 -53.40 4.88
C THR A 285 -24.69 -54.20 3.61
N LEU A 286 -23.99 -55.33 3.79
CA LEU A 286 -23.55 -56.33 2.79
C LEU A 286 -22.28 -55.95 1.98
N ALA A 287 -21.35 -56.87 1.65
CA ALA A 287 -21.17 -58.26 2.09
C ALA A 287 -19.69 -58.70 1.94
N SER A 288 -19.34 -59.83 2.56
CA SER A 288 -18.00 -60.43 2.61
C SER A 288 -17.53 -61.12 1.33
N ILE A 289 -16.21 -61.18 1.13
CA ILE A 289 -15.33 -62.33 0.80
C ILE A 289 -13.91 -61.76 1.02
N GLY A 290 -12.93 -62.37 1.68
CA GLY A 290 -12.71 -63.76 2.08
C GLY A 290 -11.32 -64.19 1.58
N GLY A 291 -10.31 -64.26 2.46
CA GLY A 291 -8.94 -64.60 2.05
C GLY A 291 -7.87 -64.36 3.13
N SER A 292 -7.53 -65.42 3.86
CA SER A 292 -6.28 -65.54 4.65
C SER A 292 -5.15 -66.06 3.72
N PRO A 293 -3.86 -65.82 4.01
CA PRO A 293 -3.17 -66.72 4.93
C PRO A 293 -2.20 -66.05 5.93
N ASP A 294 -1.80 -66.84 6.93
CA ASP A 294 -0.76 -66.55 7.91
C ASP A 294 0.57 -66.07 7.34
N HIS A 295 1.30 -65.27 8.13
CA HIS A 295 2.66 -65.66 8.51
C HIS A 295 3.07 -65.01 9.85
N THR A 296 3.08 -65.82 10.90
CA THR A 296 3.76 -65.52 12.17
C THR A 296 5.28 -65.54 11.97
N GLN A 297 6.04 -64.66 12.64
CA GLN A 297 7.38 -64.90 13.22
C GLN A 297 7.72 -63.76 14.20
N LEU A 298 8.65 -64.02 15.12
CA LEU A 298 8.85 -63.29 16.39
C LEU A 298 10.20 -62.55 16.48
N ARG A 299 10.35 -61.74 17.56
CA ARG A 299 11.59 -61.14 18.13
C ARG A 299 12.08 -59.86 17.43
N ALA A 300 12.70 -58.89 18.12
CA ALA A 300 12.81 -58.56 19.56
C ALA A 300 13.32 -57.09 19.66
N PRO A 301 13.13 -56.38 20.80
CA PRO A 301 13.55 -54.99 20.91
C PRO A 301 15.07 -54.85 21.11
N TYR A 302 15.64 -53.80 20.51
CA TYR A 302 16.90 -53.20 20.96
C TYR A 302 16.62 -51.93 21.78
N LYS A 303 17.60 -51.55 22.59
CA LYS A 303 17.58 -50.38 23.48
C LYS A 303 17.64 -49.06 22.70
#